data_AF-A0A948REM9-F1
#
_entry.id   AF-A0A948REM9-F1
#
_cell.length_a   1.000
_cell.length_b   1.000
_cell.length_c   1.000
_cell.angle_alpha   90.00
_cell.angle_beta   90.00
_cell.angle_gamma   90.00
#
_symmetry.space_group_name_H-M   'P 1'
#
loop_
_entity.id
_entity.type
_entity.pdbx_description
1 polymer ?
#
loop_
_entity_poly.entity_id
_entity_poly.type
_entity_poly.pdbx_seq_one_letter_code
_entity_poly.pdbx_strand_id
1 'polypeptide(L)'
;MDILSALPFIPGNEPARPEPLGRYLPPVPEGIAAAFLAEQAALPPMAAGPGSETKRGSWVLDPFGASPRLAVEMARAGYRVLVAVNNP
;
A
#
# COMPACT_ATOMS: atom_id res chain seq x y z
N MET A 1 14.37 -11.27 20.45
CA MET A 1 13.34 -10.37 19.88
C MET A 1 14.11 -9.16 19.40
N ASP A 2 14.42 -9.10 18.10
CA ASP A 2 15.27 -8.05 17.54
C ASP A 2 14.40 -6.83 17.23
N ILE A 3 14.58 -5.77 18.01
CA ILE A 3 13.85 -4.50 17.87
C ILE A 3 14.40 -3.65 16.70
N LEU A 4 15.48 -4.10 16.06
CA LEU A 4 16.20 -3.41 15.00
C LEU A 4 16.11 -4.09 13.63
N SER A 5 15.21 -5.06 13.44
CA SER A 5 14.78 -5.45 12.09
C SER A 5 13.99 -4.29 11.49
N ALA A 6 14.70 -3.22 11.10
CA ALA A 6 14.12 -2.01 10.57
C ALA A 6 13.29 -2.40 9.34
N LEU A 7 12.02 -2.00 9.31
CA LEU A 7 11.25 -2.08 8.08
C LEU A 7 12.03 -1.24 7.05
N PRO A 8 12.49 -1.85 5.94
CA PRO A 8 13.28 -1.12 4.96
C PRO A 8 12.44 0.06 4.46
N PHE A 9 13.06 1.24 4.41
CA PHE A 9 12.46 2.39 3.77
C PHE A 9 12.26 2.06 2.29
N ILE A 10 11.01 2.07 1.82
CA ILE A 10 10.68 1.82 0.41
C ILE A 10 10.69 3.18 -0.31
N PRO A 11 11.69 3.46 -1.16
CA PRO A 11 11.68 4.68 -1.95
C PRO A 11 10.59 4.60 -3.02
N GLY A 12 9.96 5.73 -3.31
CA GLY A 12 9.07 5.87 -4.46
C GLY A 12 9.64 6.80 -5.51
N ASN A 13 8.92 6.93 -6.62
CA ASN A 13 9.29 7.77 -7.75
C ASN A 13 8.47 9.06 -7.76
N GLU A 14 8.99 10.10 -8.41
CA GLU A 14 8.18 11.28 -8.67
C GLU A 14 6.96 10.92 -9.53
N PRO A 15 5.79 11.52 -9.27
CA PRO A 15 4.61 11.34 -10.10
C PRO A 15 4.90 11.62 -11.58
N ALA A 16 4.79 10.60 -12.44
CA ALA A 16 5.10 10.77 -13.86
C ALA A 16 4.08 11.68 -14.58
N ARG A 17 2.86 11.78 -14.02
CA ARG A 17 1.76 12.59 -14.57
C ARG A 17 0.91 13.17 -13.43
N PRO A 18 0.31 14.34 -13.64
CA PRO A 18 -0.67 14.88 -12.70
C PRO A 18 -1.91 13.99 -12.64
N GLU A 19 -2.32 13.60 -11.44
CA GLU A 19 -3.57 12.85 -11.19
C GLU A 19 -4.72 13.79 -10.78
N PRO A 20 -6.00 13.36 -10.91
CA PRO A 20 -7.13 14.13 -10.44
C PRO A 20 -6.94 14.60 -8.99
N LEU A 21 -7.20 15.88 -8.76
CA LEU A 21 -7.02 16.55 -7.46
C LEU A 21 -5.56 16.55 -6.93
N GLY A 22 -4.58 16.05 -7.66
CA GLY A 22 -3.21 15.87 -7.17
C GLY A 22 -2.55 17.16 -6.64
N ARG A 23 -2.88 18.32 -7.22
CA ARG A 23 -2.39 19.63 -6.74
C ARG A 23 -2.96 20.06 -5.37
N TYR A 24 -4.05 19.42 -4.92
CA TYR A 24 -4.72 19.71 -3.66
C TYR A 24 -4.44 18.65 -2.59
N LEU A 25 -3.79 17.55 -2.96
CA LEU A 25 -3.45 16.46 -2.07
C LEU A 25 -1.98 16.56 -1.63
N PRO A 26 -1.63 16.05 -0.45
CA PRO A 26 -0.22 15.92 -0.06
C PRO A 26 0.57 15.13 -1.11
N PRO A 27 1.81 15.54 -1.43
CA PRO A 27 2.63 14.81 -2.39
C PRO A 27 2.99 13.43 -1.82
N VAL A 28 2.67 12.38 -2.58
CA VAL A 28 3.01 10.99 -2.26
C VAL A 28 3.74 10.37 -3.46
N PRO A 29 4.98 9.88 -3.29
CA PRO A 29 5.72 9.23 -4.36
C PRO A 29 5.01 7.98 -4.91
N GLU A 30 5.20 7.69 -6.19
CA GLU A 30 4.64 6.51 -6.87
C GLU A 30 5.39 5.22 -6.53
N GLY A 31 4.64 4.12 -6.49
CA GLY A 31 5.20 2.77 -6.48
C GLY A 31 5.49 2.24 -5.09
N ILE A 32 5.35 3.06 -4.05
CA ILE A 32 5.60 2.65 -2.65
C ILE A 32 4.61 1.54 -2.25
N ALA A 33 3.32 1.72 -2.53
CA ALA A 33 2.30 0.77 -2.10
C ALA A 33 2.38 -0.53 -2.90
N ALA A 34 2.64 -0.43 -4.21
CA ALA A 34 2.84 -1.59 -5.07
C ALA A 34 4.08 -2.40 -4.68
N ALA A 35 5.20 -1.73 -4.39
CA ALA A 35 6.42 -2.38 -3.92
C ALA A 35 6.22 -3.06 -2.57
N PHE A 36 5.60 -2.36 -1.61
CA PHE A 36 5.27 -2.93 -0.31
C PHE A 36 4.43 -4.20 -0.45
N LEU A 37 3.35 -4.18 -1.24
CA LEU A 37 2.49 -5.35 -1.44
C LEU A 37 3.18 -6.50 -2.18
N ALA A 38 4.13 -6.20 -3.07
CA ALA A 38 4.95 -7.22 -3.72
C ALA A 38 5.88 -7.93 -2.72
N GLU A 39 6.49 -7.17 -1.80
CA GLU A 39 7.30 -7.74 -0.72
C GLU A 39 6.44 -8.60 0.22
N GLN A 40 5.24 -8.12 0.60
CA GLN A 40 4.32 -8.89 1.43
C GLN A 40 3.86 -10.19 0.76
N ALA A 41 3.65 -10.17 -0.56
CA ALA A 41 3.29 -11.36 -1.32
C ALA A 41 4.42 -12.40 -1.44
N ALA A 42 5.67 -11.97 -1.27
CA ALA A 42 6.84 -12.85 -1.28
C ALA A 42 7.12 -13.49 0.10
N LEU A 43 6.47 -13.03 1.17
CA LEU A 43 6.67 -13.58 2.51
C LEU A 43 6.03 -14.98 2.65
N PRO A 44 6.65 -15.89 3.42
CA PRO A 44 6.09 -17.21 3.65
C PRO A 44 4.77 -17.12 4.47
N PRO A 45 3.79 -18.02 4.23
CA PRO A 45 2.48 -17.98 4.88
C PRO A 45 2.51 -17.99 6.42
N MET A 46 3.60 -18.51 6.98
CA MET A 46 3.83 -18.63 8.42
C MET A 46 3.96 -17.27 9.12
N ALA A 47 4.34 -16.20 8.39
CA ALA A 47 4.56 -14.88 8.96
C ALA A 47 3.25 -14.10 9.23
N ALA A 48 2.14 -14.49 8.59
CA ALA A 48 0.91 -13.71 8.59
C ALA A 48 -0.32 -14.47 9.17
N GLY A 49 -0.13 -15.69 9.68
CA GLY A 49 -1.15 -16.53 10.31
C GLY A 49 -1.77 -17.58 9.36
N PRO A 50 -2.49 -18.59 9.89
CA PRO A 50 -3.14 -19.62 9.08
C PRO A 50 -4.14 -18.99 8.08
N GLY A 51 -4.01 -19.33 6.79
CA GLY A 51 -4.89 -18.79 5.73
C GLY A 51 -4.48 -17.40 5.19
N SER A 52 -3.33 -16.87 5.62
CA SER A 52 -2.84 -15.55 5.25
C SER A 52 -1.89 -15.60 4.05
N GLU A 53 -2.44 -15.96 2.89
CA GLU A 53 -1.72 -15.83 1.62
C GLU A 53 -1.99 -14.44 1.03
N THR A 54 -0.96 -13.59 1.02
CA THR A 54 -1.03 -12.27 0.36
C THR A 54 -0.77 -12.47 -1.13
N LYS A 55 -1.83 -12.52 -1.93
CA LYS A 55 -1.74 -12.59 -3.39
C LYS A 55 -2.61 -11.53 -4.04
N ARG A 56 -2.41 -11.31 -5.34
CA ARG A 56 -3.34 -10.48 -6.13
C ARG A 56 -4.78 -10.96 -5.94
N GLY A 57 -5.70 -10.03 -5.73
CA GLY A 57 -7.09 -10.28 -5.39
C GLY A 57 -7.37 -10.41 -3.89
N SER A 58 -6.34 -10.52 -3.04
CA SER A 58 -6.51 -10.40 -1.58
C SER A 58 -7.01 -8.99 -1.22
N TRP A 59 -7.63 -8.89 -0.04
CA TRP A 59 -8.09 -7.62 0.50
C TRP A 59 -6.94 -6.86 1.17
N VAL A 60 -6.87 -5.56 0.91
CA VAL A 60 -6.07 -4.61 1.66
C VAL A 60 -7.01 -3.71 2.44
N LEU A 61 -6.80 -3.65 3.75
CA LEU A 61 -7.50 -2.74 4.65
C LEU A 61 -6.63 -1.51 4.88
N ASP A 62 -7.08 -0.33 4.43
CA ASP A 62 -6.50 0.95 4.78
C ASP A 62 -7.42 1.66 5.79
N PRO A 63 -7.16 1.52 7.11
CA PRO A 63 -8.02 2.07 8.14
C PRO A 63 -7.86 3.59 8.31
N PHE A 64 -6.86 4.21 7.68
CA PHE A 64 -6.56 5.63 7.85
C PHE A 64 -7.02 6.46 6.67
N GLY A 65 -7.02 5.88 5.45
CA GLY A 65 -7.41 6.59 4.25
C GLY A 65 -6.57 7.84 4.00
N ALA A 66 -5.30 7.81 4.41
CA ALA A 66 -4.42 8.99 4.48
C ALA A 66 -4.15 9.61 3.10
N SER A 67 -4.23 8.80 2.04
CA SER A 67 -4.10 9.29 0.66
C SER A 67 -4.93 8.45 -0.31
N PRO A 68 -5.83 9.07 -1.10
CA PRO A 68 -6.57 8.34 -2.13
C PRO A 68 -5.64 7.78 -3.22
N ARG A 69 -4.46 8.36 -3.41
CA ARG A 69 -3.46 7.88 -4.37
C ARG A 69 -2.95 6.48 -4.02
N LEU A 70 -2.68 6.23 -2.73
CA LEU A 70 -2.27 4.91 -2.26
C LEU A 70 -3.37 3.88 -2.51
N ALA A 71 -4.63 4.22 -2.24
CA ALA A 71 -5.76 3.34 -2.52
C ALA A 71 -5.86 2.97 -4.01
N VAL A 72 -5.71 3.94 -4.91
CA VAL A 72 -5.70 3.71 -6.36
C VAL A 72 -4.49 2.86 -6.79
N GLU A 73 -3.31 3.12 -6.24
CA GLU A 73 -2.10 2.37 -6.55
C GLU A 73 -2.22 0.88 -6.15
N MET A 74 -2.71 0.61 -4.93
CA MET A 74 -2.95 -0.75 -4.44
C MET A 74 -3.99 -1.48 -5.31
N ALA A 75 -5.06 -0.78 -5.72
CA ALA A 75 -6.06 -1.33 -6.63
C ALA A 75 -5.46 -1.67 -8.00
N ARG A 76 -4.63 -0.77 -8.58
CA ARG A 76 -3.90 -1.01 -9.84
C ARG A 76 -2.92 -2.17 -9.73
N ALA A 77 -2.31 -2.40 -8.56
CA ALA A 77 -1.46 -3.56 -8.29
C ALA A 77 -2.22 -4.91 -8.25
N GLY A 78 -3.56 -4.87 -8.35
CA GLY A 78 -4.43 -6.03 -8.47
C GLY A 78 -5.08 -6.46 -7.15
N TYR A 79 -5.13 -5.58 -6.14
CA TYR A 79 -5.74 -5.88 -4.85
C TYR A 79 -7.15 -5.30 -4.72
N ARG A 80 -7.97 -5.89 -3.85
CA ARG A 80 -9.26 -5.31 -3.45
C ARG A 80 -9.01 -4.40 -2.27
N VAL A 81 -9.35 -3.12 -2.38
CA VAL A 81 -9.00 -2.13 -1.35
C VAL A 81 -10.26 -1.71 -0.61
N LEU A 82 -10.27 -1.88 0.71
CA LEU A 82 -11.26 -1.31 1.61
C LEU A 82 -10.60 -0.17 2.38
N VAL A 83 -11.10 1.04 2.16
CA VAL A 83 -10.57 2.25 2.80
C VAL A 83 -11.60 2.78 3.78
N ALA A 84 -11.19 3.00 5.03
CA ALA A 84 -11.95 3.84 5.95
C ALA A 84 -11.63 5.30 5.62
N VAL A 85 -12.65 6.07 5.27
CA VAL A 85 -12.49 7.49 4.95
C VAL A 85 -13.04 8.29 6.12
N ASN A 86 -12.19 9.06 6.77
CA ASN A 86 -12.62 10.05 7.74
C ASN A 86 -13.07 11.29 6.96
N ASN A 87 -14.38 11.37 6.68
CA ASN A 87 -15.01 12.54 6.07
C ASN A 87 -15.52 13.45 7.21
N PRO A 88 -14.76 14.47 7.63
CA PRO A 88 -15.19 15.39 8.69
C PRO A 88 -16.43 16.20 8.30
#